data_AF-A0A0F9IX77-F1
#
_entry.id   AF-A0A0F9IX77-F1
#
_cell.length_a   1.000
_cell.length_b   1.000
_cell.length_c   1.000
_cell.angle_alpha   90.00
_cell.angle_beta   90.00
_cell.angle_gamma   90.00
#
_symmetry.space_group_name_H-M   'P 1'
#
loop_
_entity.id
_entity.type
_entity.pdbx_description
1 polymer ?
#
loop_
_entity_poly.entity_id
_entity_poly.type
_entity_poly.pdbx_seq_one_letter_code
_entity_poly.pdbx_strand_id
1 'polypeptide(L)'
;MQKPDWKIAKEFEDITYKKSAGVARIAFNRPNVRNAFRPKTTSELYQAFYDAQEDTSIGVVLLSAEGPSTKDGVYAFCSGGDQKARGAQGYVGEDGQHRLNILEVQRQIRFMPKVVIAVVPGWAVGGGHSLHVVCDMTLASKE
;
A
#
# COMPACT_ATOMS: atom_id res chain seq x y z
N MET A 1 11.52 10.34 -22.31
CA MET A 1 11.95 9.81 -20.99
C MET A 1 12.07 8.31 -21.10
N GLN A 2 13.15 7.73 -20.57
CA GLN A 2 13.33 6.27 -20.50
C GLN A 2 12.36 5.70 -19.46
N LYS A 3 11.68 4.60 -19.78
CA LYS A 3 10.78 3.94 -18.81
C LYS A 3 11.62 3.34 -17.68
N PRO A 4 11.17 3.43 -16.41
CA PRO A 4 11.86 2.78 -15.30
C PRO A 4 11.91 1.26 -15.49
N ASP A 5 13.08 0.67 -15.28
CA ASP A 5 13.30 -0.78 -15.31
C ASP A 5 12.97 -1.37 -13.93
N TRP A 6 11.68 -1.66 -13.71
CA TRP A 6 11.19 -2.18 -12.44
C TRP A 6 11.55 -3.66 -12.27
N LYS A 7 12.32 -3.97 -11.23
CA LYS A 7 12.62 -5.35 -10.82
C LYS A 7 11.78 -5.72 -9.62
N ILE A 8 11.19 -6.91 -9.64
CA ILE A 8 10.46 -7.46 -8.50
C ILE A 8 11.46 -7.66 -7.36
N ALA A 9 11.19 -7.04 -6.21
CA ALA A 9 12.04 -7.15 -5.03
C ALA A 9 11.63 -8.32 -4.14
N LYS A 10 10.32 -8.55 -4.00
CA LYS A 10 9.73 -9.68 -3.27
C LYS A 10 8.30 -9.92 -3.76
N GLU A 11 7.91 -11.19 -3.82
CA GLU A 11 6.54 -11.60 -4.14
C GLU A 11 5.66 -11.58 -2.88
N PHE A 12 4.44 -11.09 -3.04
CA PHE A 12 3.42 -10.97 -2.02
C PHE A 12 2.05 -11.34 -2.60
N GLU A 13 1.07 -11.61 -1.74
CA GLU A 13 -0.26 -12.01 -2.16
C GLU A 13 -1.16 -10.81 -2.47
N ASP A 14 -1.21 -9.83 -1.56
CA ASP A 14 -2.16 -8.71 -1.61
C ASP A 14 -1.53 -7.40 -2.10
N ILE A 15 -0.21 -7.36 -2.30
CA ILE A 15 0.54 -6.19 -2.81
C ILE A 15 1.55 -6.59 -3.89
N THR A 16 2.05 -5.62 -4.64
CA THR A 16 3.28 -5.77 -5.45
C THR A 16 4.40 -4.94 -4.85
N TYR A 17 5.64 -5.42 -4.98
CA TYR A 17 6.81 -4.71 -4.51
C TYR A 17 7.97 -4.78 -5.51
N LYS A 18 8.36 -3.61 -6.02
CA LYS A 18 9.38 -3.46 -7.07
C LYS A 18 10.38 -2.37 -6.72
N LYS A 19 11.60 -2.45 -7.24
CA LYS A 19 12.65 -1.43 -7.10
C LYS A 19 13.22 -1.05 -8.45
N SER A 20 13.59 0.22 -8.60
CA SER A 20 14.30 0.74 -9.77
C SER A 20 14.99 2.07 -9.45
N ALA A 21 16.26 2.22 -9.80
CA ALA A 21 17.00 3.49 -9.76
C ALA A 21 16.77 4.35 -8.50
N GLY A 22 16.90 3.75 -7.32
CA GLY A 22 16.73 4.42 -6.01
C GLY A 22 15.29 4.65 -5.56
N VAL A 23 14.32 4.08 -6.27
CA VAL A 23 12.89 4.16 -5.94
C VAL A 23 12.33 2.77 -5.67
N ALA A 24 11.63 2.63 -4.56
CA ALA A 24 10.79 1.48 -4.25
C ALA A 24 9.35 1.79 -4.66
N ARG A 25 8.63 0.84 -5.25
CA ARG A 25 7.19 0.95 -5.53
C ARG A 25 6.47 -0.18 -4.82
N ILE A 26 5.64 0.18 -3.85
CA ILE A 26 4.73 -0.71 -3.13
C ILE A 26 3.32 -0.39 -3.62
N ALA A 27 2.57 -1.37 -4.11
CA ALA A 27 1.22 -1.13 -4.62
C ALA A 27 0.21 -2.15 -4.11
N PHE A 28 -0.97 -1.69 -3.69
CA PHE A 28 -2.09 -2.59 -3.40
C PHE A 28 -2.47 -3.41 -4.63
N ASN A 29 -2.72 -4.70 -4.47
CA ASN A 29 -3.00 -5.62 -5.57
C ASN A 29 -4.27 -6.45 -5.33
N ARG A 30 -5.31 -5.81 -4.79
CA ARG A 30 -6.65 -6.38 -4.62
C ARG A 30 -7.71 -5.52 -5.34
N PRO A 31 -7.56 -5.24 -6.65
CA PRO A 31 -8.35 -4.22 -7.34
C PRO A 31 -9.85 -4.57 -7.36
N ASN A 32 -10.18 -5.85 -7.33
CA ASN A 32 -11.56 -6.37 -7.34
C ASN A 32 -12.35 -6.19 -6.03
N VAL A 33 -11.71 -5.62 -5.00
CA VAL A 33 -12.35 -5.13 -3.77
C VAL A 33 -11.93 -3.69 -3.48
N ARG A 34 -11.63 -2.91 -4.52
CA ARG A 34 -11.16 -1.52 -4.43
C ARG A 34 -9.90 -1.38 -3.58
N ASN A 35 -9.02 -2.37 -3.63
CA ASN A 35 -7.75 -2.37 -2.90
C ASN A 35 -7.93 -2.23 -1.37
N ALA A 36 -8.99 -2.83 -0.82
CA ALA A 36 -9.18 -2.91 0.62
C ALA A 36 -8.08 -3.75 1.29
N PHE A 37 -7.55 -3.30 2.44
CA PHE A 37 -6.57 -4.05 3.21
C PHE A 37 -7.25 -4.97 4.24
N ARG A 38 -6.88 -6.25 4.22
CA ARG A 38 -7.12 -7.22 5.31
C ARG A 38 -5.85 -7.34 6.16
N PRO A 39 -5.86 -8.03 7.32
CA PRO A 39 -4.66 -8.15 8.16
C PRO A 39 -3.42 -8.68 7.42
N LYS A 40 -3.61 -9.62 6.47
CA LYS A 40 -2.55 -10.09 5.56
C LYS A 40 -1.93 -8.94 4.77
N THR A 41 -2.74 -8.15 4.07
CA THR A 41 -2.30 -6.96 3.32
C THR A 41 -1.49 -6.01 4.20
N THR A 42 -1.95 -5.73 5.41
CA THR A 42 -1.23 -4.85 6.35
C THR A 42 0.13 -5.41 6.76
N SER A 43 0.20 -6.72 7.03
CA SER A 43 1.47 -7.40 7.36
C SER A 43 2.46 -7.37 6.19
N GLU A 44 1.98 -7.52 4.95
CA GLU A 44 2.82 -7.44 3.74
C GLU A 44 3.31 -6.02 3.50
N LEU A 45 2.44 -5.00 3.67
CA LEU A 45 2.83 -3.59 3.61
C LEU A 45 3.95 -3.29 4.61
N TYR A 46 3.79 -3.71 5.87
CA TYR A 46 4.81 -3.51 6.90
C TYR A 46 6.16 -4.12 6.50
N GLN A 47 6.14 -5.36 5.97
CA GLN A 47 7.36 -6.02 5.50
C GLN A 47 8.01 -5.28 4.33
N ALA A 48 7.23 -4.80 3.35
CA ALA A 48 7.75 -4.11 2.18
C ALA A 48 8.32 -2.72 2.55
N PHE A 49 7.64 -1.97 3.43
CA PHE A 49 8.17 -0.70 3.94
C PHE A 49 9.42 -0.90 4.79
N TYR A 50 9.50 -1.97 5.57
CA TYR A 50 10.69 -2.28 6.38
C TYR A 50 11.88 -2.61 5.48
N ASP A 51 11.68 -3.42 4.45
CA ASP A 51 12.71 -3.70 3.46
C ASP A 51 13.19 -2.42 2.75
N ALA A 52 12.26 -1.53 2.33
CA ALA A 52 12.62 -0.26 1.71
C ALA A 52 13.36 0.70 2.67
N GLN A 53 13.08 0.62 3.97
CA GLN A 53 13.78 1.40 4.99
C GLN A 53 15.25 0.98 5.11
N GLU A 54 15.49 -0.32 5.20
CA GLU A 54 16.83 -0.90 5.40
C GLU A 54 17.70 -0.83 4.13
N ASP A 55 17.07 -0.72 2.95
CA ASP A 55 17.79 -0.59 1.69
C ASP A 55 18.40 0.82 1.53
N THR A 56 19.72 0.90 1.71
CA THR A 56 20.49 2.14 1.55
C THR A 56 20.50 2.68 0.12
N SER A 57 20.17 1.87 -0.88
CA SER A 57 20.05 2.32 -2.28
C SER A 57 18.75 3.06 -2.55
N ILE A 58 17.72 2.87 -1.72
CA ILE A 58 16.41 3.51 -1.86
C ILE A 58 16.41 4.87 -1.16
N GLY A 59 15.91 5.90 -1.83
CA GLY A 59 15.65 7.23 -1.26
C GLY A 59 14.17 7.61 -1.20
N VAL A 60 13.34 7.00 -2.05
CA VAL A 60 11.92 7.30 -2.20
C VAL A 60 11.10 6.02 -2.27
N VAL A 61 9.94 6.01 -1.63
CA VAL A 61 8.93 4.96 -1.74
C VAL A 61 7.68 5.52 -2.40
N LEU A 62 7.26 4.94 -3.52
CA LEU A 62 5.95 5.17 -4.11
C LEU A 62 4.96 4.18 -3.51
N LEU A 63 3.97 4.68 -2.77
CA LEU A 63 2.82 3.88 -2.34
C LEU A 63 1.70 4.10 -3.36
N SER A 64 1.32 3.07 -4.09
CA SER A 64 0.31 3.16 -5.15
C SER A 64 -0.65 1.98 -5.12
N ALA A 65 -1.29 1.69 -6.24
CA ALA A 65 -2.18 0.57 -6.39
C ALA A 65 -2.16 0.05 -7.83
N GLU A 66 -2.33 -1.26 -7.97
CA GLU A 66 -2.63 -1.90 -9.23
C GLU A 66 -4.13 -1.76 -9.54
N GLY A 67 -4.46 -1.83 -10.82
CA GLY A 67 -5.80 -1.64 -11.33
C GLY A 67 -5.80 -1.53 -12.86
N PRO A 68 -6.98 -1.35 -13.48
CA PRO A 68 -8.28 -1.19 -12.83
C PRO A 68 -8.86 -2.50 -12.29
N SER A 69 -10.00 -2.44 -11.59
CA SER A 69 -10.75 -3.67 -11.28
C SER A 69 -11.19 -4.37 -12.57
N THR A 70 -10.99 -5.69 -12.63
CA THR A 70 -11.48 -6.50 -13.75
C THR A 70 -12.99 -6.69 -13.74
N LYS A 71 -13.69 -6.30 -12.65
CA LYS A 71 -15.15 -6.40 -12.53
C LYS A 71 -15.89 -5.26 -13.22
N ASP A 72 -15.32 -4.06 -13.17
CA ASP A 72 -16.04 -2.83 -13.56
C ASP A 72 -15.14 -1.73 -14.14
N GLY A 73 -13.85 -1.99 -14.35
CA GLY A 73 -12.92 -1.03 -14.96
C GLY A 73 -12.55 0.17 -14.08
N VAL A 74 -13.00 0.22 -12.83
CA VAL A 74 -12.75 1.38 -11.95
C VAL A 74 -11.44 1.22 -11.17
N TYR A 75 -10.66 2.28 -11.14
CA TYR A 75 -9.41 2.40 -10.39
C TYR A 75 -9.66 2.73 -8.92
N ALA A 76 -8.79 2.22 -8.06
CA ALA A 76 -8.78 2.56 -6.63
C ALA A 76 -7.35 2.59 -6.13
N PHE A 77 -7.00 3.59 -5.33
CA PHE A 77 -5.81 3.54 -4.50
C PHE A 77 -6.01 2.50 -3.37
N CYS A 78 -6.93 2.80 -2.46
CA CYS A 78 -7.28 1.92 -1.35
C CYS A 78 -8.61 2.37 -0.76
N SER A 79 -9.53 1.42 -0.54
CA SER A 79 -10.84 1.68 0.07
C SER A 79 -10.85 1.58 1.60
N GLY A 80 -9.68 1.37 2.22
CA GLY A 80 -9.55 1.19 3.66
C GLY A 80 -9.61 -0.28 4.08
N GLY A 81 -10.01 -0.52 5.33
CA GLY A 81 -10.03 -1.86 5.88
C GLY A 81 -11.16 -2.70 5.27
N ASP A 82 -10.84 -3.93 4.91
CA ASP A 82 -11.78 -4.91 4.35
C ASP A 82 -12.84 -5.25 5.41
N GLN A 83 -14.05 -4.72 5.23
CA GLN A 83 -15.12 -4.89 6.21
C GLN A 83 -15.55 -6.35 6.37
N LYS A 84 -15.26 -7.24 5.40
CA LYS A 84 -15.52 -8.68 5.54
C LYS A 84 -14.64 -9.33 6.60
N ALA A 85 -13.47 -8.74 6.88
CA ALA A 85 -12.55 -9.20 7.91
C ALA A 85 -12.76 -8.47 9.25
N ARG A 86 -13.74 -7.57 9.37
CA ARG A 86 -13.96 -6.80 10.60
C ARG A 86 -14.75 -7.63 11.63
N GLY A 87 -14.18 -7.78 12.82
CA GLY A 87 -14.84 -8.35 13.98
C GLY A 87 -15.03 -7.33 15.11
N ALA A 88 -15.39 -7.82 16.30
CA ALA A 88 -15.76 -6.97 17.44
C ALA A 88 -14.66 -5.98 17.90
N GLN A 89 -13.40 -6.40 17.88
CA GLN A 89 -12.27 -5.64 18.43
C GLN A 89 -11.27 -5.14 17.38
N GLY A 90 -11.57 -5.30 16.08
CA GLY A 90 -10.65 -4.98 14.99
C GLY A 90 -10.77 -5.97 13.84
N TYR A 91 -9.79 -5.96 12.94
CA TYR A 91 -9.77 -6.86 11.78
C TYR A 91 -9.16 -8.21 12.18
N VAL A 92 -9.85 -9.30 11.87
CA VAL A 92 -9.51 -10.68 12.27
C VAL A 92 -8.54 -11.28 11.25
N GLY A 93 -7.35 -11.66 11.71
CA GLY A 93 -6.37 -12.39 10.89
C GLY A 93 -6.74 -13.87 10.73
N GLU A 94 -6.00 -14.57 9.87
CA GLU A 94 -6.16 -16.02 9.66
C GLU A 94 -5.85 -16.83 10.93
N ASP A 95 -5.08 -16.27 11.84
CA ASP A 95 -4.78 -16.81 13.17
C ASP A 95 -5.83 -16.46 14.24
N GLY A 96 -6.95 -15.84 13.85
CA GLY A 96 -8.04 -15.46 14.74
C GLY A 96 -7.79 -14.20 15.56
N GLN A 97 -6.61 -13.57 15.48
CA GLN A 97 -6.30 -12.39 16.27
C GLN A 97 -6.92 -11.12 15.67
N HIS A 98 -7.52 -10.29 16.53
CA HIS A 98 -8.01 -8.96 16.17
C HIS A 98 -6.85 -7.96 16.12
N ARG A 99 -6.79 -7.16 15.05
CA ARG A 99 -5.71 -6.18 14.83
C ARG A 99 -6.24 -4.84 14.33
N LEU A 100 -5.52 -3.79 14.72
CA LEU A 100 -5.54 -2.46 14.09
C LEU A 100 -4.13 -2.09 13.61
N ASN A 101 -3.39 -3.10 13.11
CA ASN A 101 -1.96 -3.00 12.76
C ASN A 101 -1.66 -2.04 11.59
N ILE A 102 -2.68 -1.47 10.93
CA ILE A 102 -2.45 -0.41 9.95
C ILE A 102 -1.83 0.83 10.61
N LEU A 103 -2.05 1.02 11.91
CA LEU A 103 -1.42 2.08 12.69
C LEU A 103 0.11 1.91 12.79
N GLU A 104 0.63 0.68 12.70
CA GLU A 104 2.07 0.42 12.66
C GLU A 104 2.67 0.82 11.32
N VAL A 105 1.98 0.48 10.21
CA VAL A 105 2.36 0.94 8.86
C VAL A 105 2.34 2.47 8.79
N GLN A 106 1.34 3.12 9.37
CA GLN A 106 1.29 4.60 9.43
C GLN A 106 2.51 5.19 10.16
N ARG A 107 2.91 4.61 11.30
CA ARG A 107 4.11 5.04 12.03
C ARG A 107 5.38 4.80 11.22
N GLN A 108 5.46 3.67 10.54
CA GLN A 108 6.62 3.35 9.71
C GLN A 108 6.78 4.33 8.54
N ILE A 109 5.70 4.63 7.83
CA ILE A 109 5.68 5.68 6.79
C ILE A 109 6.14 7.01 7.39
N ARG A 110 5.65 7.37 8.58
CA ARG A 110 5.95 8.66 9.22
C ARG A 110 7.40 8.81 9.69
N PHE A 111 8.06 7.73 10.09
CA PHE A 111 9.36 7.79 10.75
C PHE A 111 10.52 7.26 9.91
N MET A 112 10.25 6.54 8.81
CA MET A 112 11.33 6.05 7.97
C MET A 112 12.14 7.21 7.38
N PRO A 113 13.47 7.12 7.27
CA PRO A 113 14.32 8.18 6.71
C PRO A 113 14.30 8.17 5.17
N LYS A 114 13.12 8.02 4.57
CA LYS A 114 12.86 7.94 3.12
C LYS A 114 11.59 8.72 2.82
N VAL A 115 11.54 9.45 1.71
CA VAL A 115 10.31 10.16 1.32
C VAL A 115 9.28 9.16 0.80
N VAL A 116 8.06 9.19 1.33
CA VAL A 116 6.94 8.36 0.87
C VAL A 116 5.95 9.21 0.08
N ILE A 117 5.71 8.85 -1.18
CA ILE A 117 4.76 9.53 -2.08
C ILE A 117 3.58 8.61 -2.35
N ALA A 118 2.38 9.02 -1.94
CA ALA A 118 1.16 8.36 -2.36
C ALA A 118 0.89 8.70 -3.84
N VAL A 119 0.71 7.69 -4.68
CA VAL A 119 0.32 7.82 -6.08
C VAL A 119 -1.08 7.24 -6.21
N VAL A 120 -2.08 8.11 -6.27
CA VAL A 120 -3.51 7.82 -6.11
C VAL A 120 -4.19 7.77 -7.48
N PRO A 121 -4.41 6.59 -8.09
CA PRO A 121 -5.00 6.46 -9.42
C PRO A 121 -6.54 6.49 -9.43
N GLY A 122 -7.19 6.63 -8.28
CA GLY A 122 -8.64 6.55 -8.13
C GLY A 122 -9.05 6.58 -6.66
N TRP A 123 -10.13 5.89 -6.29
CA TRP A 123 -10.68 5.88 -4.93
C TRP A 123 -9.64 5.74 -3.81
N ALA A 124 -9.56 6.75 -2.94
CA ALA A 124 -8.81 6.73 -1.68
C ALA A 124 -9.78 7.02 -0.52
N VAL A 125 -10.33 5.97 0.10
CA VAL A 125 -11.50 6.05 0.99
C VAL A 125 -11.16 5.47 2.37
N GLY A 126 -11.73 6.05 3.43
CA GLY A 126 -11.62 5.53 4.79
C GLY A 126 -10.17 5.38 5.24
N GLY A 127 -9.77 4.19 5.67
CA GLY A 127 -8.37 3.92 6.04
C GLY A 127 -7.38 4.15 4.90
N GLY A 128 -7.80 3.97 3.63
CA GLY A 128 -6.98 4.31 2.46
C GLY A 128 -6.82 5.81 2.27
N HIS A 129 -7.82 6.60 2.68
CA HIS A 129 -7.69 8.06 2.77
C HIS A 129 -6.63 8.45 3.81
N SER A 130 -6.70 7.87 5.01
CA SER A 130 -5.70 8.12 6.06
C SER A 130 -4.27 7.73 5.64
N LEU A 131 -4.12 6.71 4.78
CA LEU A 131 -2.80 6.31 4.28
C LEU A 131 -2.19 7.32 3.31
N HIS A 132 -2.95 7.93 2.40
CA HIS A 132 -2.38 8.97 1.55
C HIS A 132 -2.02 10.22 2.38
N VAL A 133 -2.82 10.55 3.40
CA VAL A 133 -2.59 11.70 4.28
C VAL A 133 -1.30 11.58 5.08
N VAL A 134 -0.93 10.38 5.53
CA VAL A 134 0.31 10.20 6.32
C VAL A 134 1.57 10.13 5.45
N CYS A 135 1.44 9.92 4.13
CA CYS A 135 2.56 10.03 3.21
C CYS A 135 3.07 11.49 3.15
N ASP A 136 4.34 11.69 2.84
CA ASP A 136 4.93 13.03 2.79
C ASP A 136 4.34 13.87 1.65
N MET A 137 3.99 13.23 0.54
CA MET A 137 3.40 13.85 -0.64
C MET A 137 2.34 12.96 -1.27
N THR A 138 1.40 13.58 -2.01
CA THR A 138 0.40 12.87 -2.81
C THR A 138 0.38 13.39 -4.23
N LEU A 139 0.43 12.48 -5.20
CA LEU A 139 0.13 12.71 -6.61
C LEU A 139 -1.19 11.99 -6.93
N ALA A 140 -2.16 12.71 -7.49
CA ALA A 140 -3.46 12.17 -7.83
C ALA A 140 -3.67 12.15 -9.34
N SER A 141 -4.32 11.09 -9.83
CA SER A 141 -4.92 11.11 -11.16
C SER A 141 -5.90 12.27 -11.27
N LYS A 142 -5.87 12.98 -12.40
CA LYS A 142 -6.83 14.05 -12.71
C LYS A 142 -8.24 13.49 -12.92
N GLU A 143 -8.28 12.32 -13.52
CA GLU A 143 -9.45 11.53 -13.88
C GLU A 143 -9.73 10.48 -12.80
#